data_AF-A0A1V4HSC7-F1
#
_entry.id   AF-A0A1V4HSC7-F1
#
_cell.length_a   1.000
_cell.length_b   1.000
_cell.length_c   1.000
_cell.angle_alpha   90.00
_cell.angle_beta   90.00
_cell.angle_gamma   90.00
#
_symmetry.space_group_name_H-M   'P 1'
#
loop_
_entity.id
_entity.type
_entity.pdbx_description
1 polymer ?
#
loop_
_entity_poly.entity_id
_entity_poly.type
_entity_poly.pdbx_seq_one_letter_code
_entity_poly.pdbx_strand_id
1 'polypeptide(L)' 'MKFSRKATSDDFEKETQKWVLQLSLETREALRNGDHGTRYRIKKEFQCSIQEAAVIQKDYLAYWSALKDFSEGKEVFVEY' A
#
# COMPACT_ATOMS: atom_id res chain seq x y z
N MET A 1 13.56 8.92 18.83
CA MET A 1 12.58 7.89 19.27
C MET A 1 11.51 7.81 18.20
N LYS A 2 11.18 6.61 17.73
CA LYS A 2 10.00 6.40 16.88
C LYS A 2 8.80 6.16 17.79
N PHE A 3 7.69 6.84 17.53
CA PHE A 3 6.46 6.67 18.30
C PHE A 3 5.52 5.76 17.52
N SER A 4 4.87 4.82 18.19
CA SER A 4 3.88 3.94 17.57
C SER A 4 2.60 3.89 18.39
N ARG A 5 1.48 3.65 17.71
CA ARG A 5 0.19 3.37 18.36
C ARG A 5 -0.56 2.27 17.63
N LYS A 6 -1.54 1.68 18.30
CA LYS A 6 -2.46 0.72 17.66
C LYS A 6 -3.21 1.40 16.52
N ALA A 7 -3.24 0.74 15.36
CA ALA A 7 -3.99 1.17 14.19
C ALA A 7 -5.49 1.10 14.48
N THR A 8 -6.22 2.12 14.05
CA THR A 8 -7.69 2.14 14.09
C THR A 8 -8.28 1.98 12.69
N SER A 9 -9.58 1.72 12.61
CA SER A 9 -10.29 1.68 11.32
C SER A 9 -10.09 2.96 10.52
N ASP A 10 -10.12 4.12 11.17
CA ASP A 10 -9.91 5.43 10.54
C ASP A 10 -8.53 5.56 9.86
N ASP A 11 -7.49 4.93 10.41
CA ASP A 11 -6.15 4.94 9.81
C ASP A 11 -6.15 4.20 8.48
N PHE A 12 -6.80 3.04 8.46
CA PHE A 12 -6.94 2.25 7.24
C PHE A 12 -7.84 2.93 6.23
N GLU A 13 -8.94 3.58 6.63
CA GLU A 13 -9.80 4.33 5.70
C GLU A 13 -9.04 5.45 5.00
N LYS A 14 -8.26 6.25 5.75
CA LYS A 14 -7.43 7.32 5.18
C LYS A 14 -6.38 6.80 4.21
N GLU A 15 -5.63 5.77 4.60
CA GLU A 15 -4.64 5.17 3.70
C GLU A 15 -5.31 4.49 2.49
N THR A 16 -6.48 3.88 2.65
CA THR A 16 -7.26 3.31 1.53
C THR A 16 -7.58 4.39 0.51
N GLN A 17 -8.11 5.54 0.95
CA GLN A 17 -8.43 6.65 0.07
C GLN A 17 -7.20 7.19 -0.66
N LYS A 18 -6.07 7.33 0.05
CA LYS A 18 -4.80 7.72 -0.55
C LYS A 18 -4.37 6.75 -1.65
N TRP A 19 -4.41 5.44 -1.40
CA TRP A 19 -4.06 4.43 -2.41
C TRP A 19 -5.04 4.37 -3.58
N VAL A 20 -6.33 4.66 -3.35
CA VAL A 20 -7.35 4.78 -4.42
C VAL A 20 -7.03 5.97 -5.34
N LEU A 21 -6.59 7.09 -4.77
CA LEU A 21 -6.21 8.28 -5.54
C LEU A 21 -4.86 8.12 -6.23
N GLN A 22 -3.94 7.40 -5.60
CA GLN A 22 -2.60 7.19 -6.12
C GLN A 22 -2.61 6.15 -7.23
N LEU A 23 -3.09 4.93 -6.97
CA LEU A 23 -2.99 3.79 -7.89
C LEU A 23 -4.32 3.47 -8.58
N SER A 24 -4.25 3.18 -9.89
CA SER A 24 -5.41 2.69 -10.64
C SER A 24 -5.94 1.38 -10.05
N LEU A 25 -7.23 1.09 -10.28
CA LEU A 25 -7.83 -0.17 -9.82
C LEU A 25 -7.07 -1.38 -10.39
N GLU A 26 -6.76 -1.36 -11.69
CA GLU A 26 -6.02 -2.43 -12.37
C GLU A 26 -4.63 -2.66 -11.76
N THR A 27 -3.92 -1.58 -11.40
CA THR A 27 -2.59 -1.70 -10.76
C THR A 27 -2.70 -2.26 -9.36
N ARG A 28 -3.70 -1.84 -8.57
CA ARG A 28 -3.95 -2.38 -7.23
C ARG A 28 -4.31 -3.86 -7.26
N GLU A 29 -5.15 -4.29 -8.19
CA GLU A 29 -5.49 -5.70 -8.37
C GLU A 29 -4.30 -6.54 -8.81
N ALA A 30 -3.52 -6.05 -9.77
CA ALA A 30 -2.31 -6.75 -10.21
C ALA A 30 -1.27 -6.90 -9.07
N LEU A 31 -1.14 -5.88 -8.21
CA LEU A 31 -0.29 -5.96 -7.02
C LEU A 31 -0.78 -7.03 -6.04
N ARG A 32 -2.09 -7.10 -5.78
CA ARG A 32 -2.70 -8.11 -4.89
C ARG A 32 -2.54 -9.53 -5.44
N ASN A 33 -2.57 -9.69 -6.76
CA ASN A 33 -2.43 -10.97 -7.44
C ASN A 33 -0.96 -11.40 -7.63
N GLY A 34 0.01 -10.56 -7.25
CA GLY A 34 1.43 -10.88 -7.36
C GLY A 34 1.99 -10.84 -8.79
N ASP A 35 1.39 -10.03 -9.67
CA ASP A 35 1.84 -9.89 -11.07
C ASP A 35 3.27 -9.31 -11.15
N HIS A 36 4.13 -9.93 -11.96
CA HIS A 36 5.53 -9.53 -12.14
C HIS A 36 5.70 -8.20 -12.91
N GLY A 37 4.64 -7.70 -13.57
CA GLY A 37 4.67 -6.46 -14.37
C GLY A 37 4.34 -5.16 -13.62
N THR A 38 4.00 -5.22 -12.33
CA THR A 38 3.41 -4.07 -11.62
C THR A 38 4.35 -2.87 -11.47
N ARG A 39 5.66 -3.08 -11.33
CA ARG A 39 6.64 -1.98 -11.26
C ARG A 39 6.65 -1.12 -12.52
N TYR A 40 6.62 -1.76 -13.68
CA TYR A 40 6.59 -1.06 -14.96
C TYR A 40 5.27 -0.33 -15.16
N ARG A 41 4.15 -0.91 -14.69
CA ARG A 41 2.84 -0.27 -14.73
C ARG A 41 2.81 0.99 -13.86
N ILE A 42 3.27 0.91 -12.62
CA ILE A 42 3.42 2.06 -11.71
C ILE A 42 4.33 3.12 -12.36
N LYS A 43 5.51 2.73 -12.83
CA LYS A 43 6.41 3.65 -13.54
C LYS A 43 5.72 4.42 -14.66
N LYS A 44 4.88 3.73 -15.45
CA LYS A 44 4.13 4.34 -16.56
C LYS A 44 3.02 5.26 -16.07
N GLU A 45 2.29 4.86 -15.02
CA GLU A 45 1.20 5.66 -14.43
C GLU A 45 1.69 6.97 -13.81
N PHE A 46 2.79 6.93 -13.04
CA PHE A 46 3.30 8.11 -12.32
C PHE A 46 4.44 8.85 -13.05
N GLN A 47 4.84 8.37 -14.22
CA GLN A 47 6.01 8.89 -14.96
C GLN A 47 7.27 9.02 -14.08
N CYS A 48 7.47 8.08 -13.16
CA CYS A 48 8.56 8.11 -12.19
C CYS A 48 9.74 7.21 -12.59
N SER A 49 10.79 7.19 -11.78
CA SER A 49 11.89 6.24 -11.91
C SER A 49 11.44 4.82 -11.52
N ILE A 50 12.17 3.79 -11.99
CA ILE A 50 11.87 2.41 -11.60
C ILE A 50 12.11 2.17 -10.10
N GLN A 51 13.02 2.93 -9.50
CA GLN A 51 13.31 2.90 -8.07
C GLN A 51 12.12 3.44 -7.25
N GLU A 52 11.57 4.59 -7.64
CA GLU A 52 10.37 5.15 -7.01
C GLU A 52 9.17 4.21 -7.18
N ALA A 53 8.99 3.63 -8.37
CA ALA A 53 7.94 2.63 -8.59
C ALA A 53 8.10 1.40 -7.69
N ALA A 54 9.34 0.98 -7.40
CA ALA A 54 9.61 -0.12 -6.48
C ALA A 54 9.27 0.23 -5.02
N VAL A 55 9.53 1.48 -4.60
CA VAL A 55 9.12 1.98 -3.27
C VAL A 55 7.60 2.00 -3.15
N ILE A 56 6.90 2.59 -4.13
CA ILE A 56 5.43 2.63 -4.17
C ILE A 56 4.82 1.22 -4.09
N GLN A 57 5.36 0.28 -4.87
CA GLN A 57 4.93 -1.13 -4.82
C GLN A 57 5.12 -1.73 -3.42
N LYS A 58 6.30 -1.52 -2.82
CA LYS A 58 6.62 -2.06 -1.50
C LYS A 58 5.68 -1.50 -0.43
N ASP A 59 5.44 -0.20 -0.45
CA ASP A 59 4.59 0.50 0.52
C ASP A 59 3.13 0.05 0.39
N TYR A 60 2.62 -0.09 -0.83
CA TYR A 60 1.27 -0.61 -1.06
C TYR A 60 1.10 -2.05 -0.56
N LEU A 61 2.07 -2.92 -0.83
CA LEU A 61 2.02 -4.32 -0.38
C LEU A 61 2.10 -4.43 1.15
N ALA A 62 2.90 -3.57 1.80
CA ALA A 62 2.96 -3.49 3.26
C ALA A 62 1.62 -3.05 3.85
N TYR A 63 1.02 -1.99 3.29
CA TYR A 63 -0.33 -1.55 3.68
C TYR A 63 -1.37 -2.65 3.47
N TRP A 64 -1.36 -3.35 2.33
CA TRP A 64 -2.32 -4.41 2.05
C TRP A 64 -2.19 -5.58 3.03
N SER A 65 -0.95 -5.96 3.37
CA SER A 65 -0.70 -6.97 4.41
C SER A 65 -1.24 -6.51 5.77
N ALA A 66 -0.95 -5.27 6.16
CA ALA A 66 -1.44 -4.68 7.40
C ALA A 66 -2.98 -4.65 7.47
N LEU A 67 -3.64 -4.29 6.36
CA LEU A 67 -5.10 -4.29 6.28
C LEU A 67 -5.68 -5.70 6.43
N LYS A 68 -5.03 -6.70 5.83
CA LYS A 68 -5.43 -8.11 5.96
C LYS A 68 -5.26 -8.60 7.39
N ASP A 69 -4.14 -8.29 8.04
CA ASP A 69 -3.91 -8.66 9.43
C ASP A 69 -4.95 -8.01 10.35
N PHE A 70 -5.28 -6.74 10.13
CA PHE A 70 -6.32 -6.04 10.88
C PHE A 70 -7.71 -6.64 10.68
N SER A 71 -8.08 -7.02 9.46
CA SER A 71 -9.38 -7.64 9.18
C SER A 71 -9.50 -9.06 9.74
N GLU A 72 -8.38 -9.75 9.93
CA GLU A 72 -8.28 -11.02 10.67
C GLU A 72 -8.28 -10.83 12.20
N GLY A 73 -8.43 -9.60 12.70
CA GLY A 73 -8.47 -9.27 14.12
C GLY A 73 -7.10 -9.24 14.81
N LYS A 74 -6.01 -9.27 14.04
CA LYS A 74 -4.65 -9.15 14.59
C LYS A 74 -4.36 -7.69 14.96
N GLU A 75 -3.42 -7.52 15.88
CA GLU A 75 -2.95 -6.20 16.28
C GLU A 75 -1.98 -5.64 15.25
N VAL A 76 -2.33 -4.47 14.70
CA VAL A 76 -1.50 -3.73 13.76
C VAL A 76 -1.15 -2.38 14.36
N PHE A 77 0.07 -1.91 14.13
CA PHE A 77 0.59 -0.66 14.68
C PHE A 77 0.96 0.30 13.55
N VAL A 78 0.70 1.59 13.78
CA VAL A 78 1.13 2.69 12.91
C VAL A 78 2.38 3.32 13.53
N GLU A 79 3.45 3.48 12.74
CA GLU A 79 4.68 4.17 13.14
C GLU A 79 4.67 5.62 12.61
N TYR A 80 5.15 6.57 13.44
CA TYR A 80 5.35 7.99 13.11
C TYR A 80 6.84 8.38 13.14
#